data_AF-A0A4P9XV15-F1
#
_entry.id   AF-A0A4P9XV15-F1
#
_cell.length_a   1.000
_cell.length_b   1.000
_cell.length_c   1.000
_cell.angle_alpha   90.00
_cell.angle_beta   90.00
_cell.angle_gamma   90.00
#
_symmetry.space_group_name_H-M   'P 1'
#
loop_
_entity.id
_entity.type
_entity.pdbx_description
1 polymer ?
#
loop_
_entity_poly.entity_id
_entity_poly.type
_entity_poly.pdbx_seq_one_letter_code
_entity_poly.pdbx_strand_id
1 'polypeptide(L)'
;MDSQLIKTVNRLQDAFATVGVYNPVDLPQIVVIGSQSSGKSSVLENIVGRDFLPRGTGIVTRRPLILQLINRASKKKKGGENGDTSDAKSGESADEEPEEWG
;
A
#
# COMPACT_ATOMS: atom_id res chain seq x y z
N MET A 1 -12.97 -0.53 5.68
CA MET A 1 -11.76 -0.66 6.51
C MET A 1 -11.87 0.25 7.70
N ASP A 2 -11.49 -0.23 8.88
CA ASP A 2 -11.55 0.55 10.12
C ASP A 2 -10.46 1.64 10.13
N SER A 3 -10.88 2.87 9.82
CA SER A 3 -9.99 4.03 9.82
C SER A 3 -9.52 4.45 11.22
N GLN A 4 -10.19 4.02 12.29
CA GLN A 4 -9.81 4.34 13.67
C GLN A 4 -8.59 3.53 14.11
N LEU A 5 -8.54 2.24 13.75
CA LEU A 5 -7.40 1.38 14.03
C LEU A 5 -6.11 1.92 13.39
N ILE A 6 -6.17 2.26 12.10
CA ILE A 6 -5.01 2.80 11.37
C ILE A 6 -4.52 4.10 12.01
N LYS A 7 -5.43 5.02 12.35
CA LYS A 7 -5.06 6.30 13.00
C LYS A 7 -4.40 6.07 14.36
N THR A 8 -4.92 5.13 15.14
CA THR A 8 -4.39 4.82 16.48
C THR A 8 -3.02 4.17 16.40
N VAL A 9 -2.84 3.20 15.50
CA VAL A 9 -1.55 2.52 15.29
C VAL A 9 -0.51 3.50 14.76
N ASN A 10 -0.84 4.35 13.78
CA ASN A 10 0.08 5.35 13.27
C ASN A 10 0.52 6.33 14.38
N ARG A 11 -0.40 6.80 15.23
CA ARG A 11 -0.06 7.67 16.37
C ARG A 11 0.88 6.99 17.38
N LEU A 12 0.67 5.70 17.64
CA LEU A 12 1.56 4.91 18.50
C LEU A 12 2.94 4.79 17.88
N GLN A 13 3.03 4.46 16.58
CA GLN A 13 4.29 4.36 15.85
C GLN A 13 5.07 5.68 15.89
N ASP A 14 4.39 6.81 15.66
CA ASP A 14 5.00 8.15 15.75
C ASP A 14 5.51 8.44 17.17
N ALA A 15 4.72 8.13 18.20
CA ALA A 15 5.12 8.31 19.59
C ALA A 15 6.36 7.46 19.95
N PHE A 16 6.41 6.19 19.54
CA PHE A 16 7.58 5.34 19.81
C PHE A 16 8.83 5.79 19.06
N ALA A 17 8.69 6.27 17.83
CA ALA A 17 9.79 6.85 17.05
C ALA A 17 10.40 8.08 17.76
N THR A 18 9.58 8.94 18.39
CA THR A 18 10.10 10.11 19.14
C THR A 18 10.90 9.74 20.39
N VAL A 19 10.59 8.61 21.02
CA VAL A 19 11.26 8.14 22.24
C VAL A 19 12.48 7.24 21.91
N GLY A 20 12.75 7.01 20.61
CA GLY A 20 13.84 6.14 20.15
C GLY A 20 13.59 4.65 20.44
N VAL A 21 12.35 4.28 20.76
CA VAL A 21 11.95 2.89 20.99
C VAL A 21 11.62 2.25 19.65
N TYR A 22 12.23 1.11 19.36
CA TYR A 22 11.91 0.31 18.18
C TYR A 22 10.41 -0.03 18.20
N ASN A 23 9.73 0.19 17.08
CA ASN A 23 8.28 0.06 16.97
C ASN A 23 7.77 -1.26 17.61
N PRO A 24 7.06 -1.20 18.76
CA PRO A 24 6.68 -2.39 19.51
C PRO A 24 5.44 -3.09 18.94
N VAL A 25 4.81 -2.51 17.91
CA VAL A 25 3.61 -3.07 17.31
C VAL A 25 3.99 -4.14 16.30
N ASP A 26 4.09 -5.38 16.79
CA ASP A 26 4.18 -6.57 15.94
C ASP A 26 2.77 -7.00 15.50
N LEU A 27 2.48 -6.82 14.21
CA LEU A 27 1.18 -7.17 13.64
C LEU A 27 1.14 -8.65 13.27
N PRO A 28 0.05 -9.38 13.59
CA PRO A 28 -0.05 -10.79 13.23
C PRO A 28 -0.03 -10.97 11.71
N GLN A 29 0.74 -11.93 11.25
CA GLN A 29 0.78 -12.30 9.83
C GLN A 29 -0.37 -13.26 9.50
N ILE A 30 -0.97 -13.07 8.33
CA ILE A 30 -2.04 -13.92 7.82
C ILE A 30 -1.47 -14.83 6.74
N VAL A 31 -1.62 -16.14 6.92
CA VAL A 31 -1.25 -17.15 5.92
C VAL A 31 -2.51 -17.89 5.49
N VAL A 32 -2.68 -18.06 4.18
CA VAL A 32 -3.81 -18.77 3.59
C VAL A 32 -3.36 -20.14 3.12
N ILE A 33 -3.96 -21.19 3.69
CA ILE A 33 -3.69 -22.60 3.36
C ILE A 33 -4.98 -23.31 2.95
N GLY A 34 -4.88 -24.31 2.06
CA GLY A 34 -6.03 -25.08 1.61
C GLY A 34 -5.83 -25.77 0.26
N SER A 35 -6.75 -26.69 -0.06
CA SER A 35 -6.75 -27.44 -1.32
C SER A 35 -6.91 -26.53 -2.55
N GLN A 36 -6.56 -27.02 -3.74
CA GLN A 36 -6.78 -26.27 -4.98
C GLN A 36 -8.28 -25.93 -5.12
N SER A 37 -8.57 -24.73 -5.65
CA SER A 37 -9.95 -24.21 -5.81
C SER A 37 -10.74 -23.92 -4.51
N SER A 38 -10.15 -24.04 -3.32
CA SER A 38 -10.82 -23.73 -2.05
C SER A 38 -11.05 -22.23 -1.76
N GLY A 39 -10.92 -21.36 -2.76
CA GLY A 39 -11.15 -19.91 -2.60
C GLY A 39 -10.02 -19.11 -1.94
N LYS A 40 -8.80 -19.67 -1.82
CA LYS A 40 -7.65 -19.01 -1.15
C LYS A 40 -7.38 -17.59 -1.66
N SER A 41 -7.30 -17.42 -2.98
CA SER A 41 -7.06 -16.12 -3.61
C SER A 41 -8.19 -15.15 -3.30
N SER A 42 -9.45 -15.60 -3.41
CA SER A 42 -10.63 -14.79 -3.15
C SER A 42 -10.72 -14.34 -1.69
N VAL A 43 -10.34 -15.18 -0.73
CA VAL A 43 -10.26 -14.77 0.69
C VAL A 43 -9.22 -13.69 0.89
N LEU A 44 -8.03 -13.82 0.29
CA LEU A 44 -6.98 -12.81 0.42
C LEU A 44 -7.40 -11.47 -0.23
N GLU A 45 -8.03 -11.53 -1.41
CA GLU A 45 -8.55 -10.36 -2.12
C GLU A 45 -9.67 -9.66 -1.34
N ASN A 46 -10.57 -10.42 -0.72
CA ASN A 46 -11.63 -9.86 0.12
C ASN A 46 -11.08 -9.17 1.39
N ILE A 47 -10.00 -9.70 1.98
CA ILE A 47 -9.33 -9.06 3.13
C ILE A 47 -8.70 -7.72 2.69
N VAL A 48 -8.04 -7.69 1.54
CA VAL A 48 -7.40 -6.49 0.99
C VAL A 48 -8.43 -5.50 0.43
N GLY A 49 -9.59 -5.99 -0.01
CA GLY A 49 -10.65 -5.22 -0.64
C GLY A 49 -10.34 -4.80 -2.08
N ARG A 50 -9.44 -5.50 -2.76
CA ARG A 50 -9.05 -5.26 -4.15
C ARG A 50 -8.74 -6.58 -4.85
N ASP A 51 -9.00 -6.61 -6.15
CA ASP A 51 -8.54 -7.68 -7.03
C ASP A 51 -7.08 -7.41 -7.40
N PHE A 52 -6.20 -8.35 -7.12
CA PHE A 52 -4.76 -8.20 -7.39
C PHE A 52 -4.05 -9.53 -7.65
N LEU A 53 -4.71 -10.66 -7.41
CA LEU A 53 -4.14 -11.96 -7.73
C LEU A 53 -4.54 -12.36 -9.16
N PRO A 54 -3.67 -13.11 -9.86
CA PRO A 54 -4.01 -13.63 -11.18
C PRO A 54 -5.32 -14.42 -11.16
N ARG A 55 -6.13 -14.27 -12.20
CA ARG A 55 -7.32 -15.11 -12.44
C ARG A 55 -7.05 -16.05 -13.60
N GLY A 56 -7.55 -17.28 -13.53
CA GLY A 56 -7.37 -18.28 -14.59
C GLY A 56 -7.90 -19.65 -14.22
N THR A 57 -8.01 -20.53 -15.21
CA THR A 57 -8.34 -21.94 -15.00
C THR A 57 -7.10 -22.72 -14.52
N GLY A 58 -7.31 -23.79 -13.75
CA GLY A 58 -6.22 -24.61 -13.21
C GLY A 58 -5.60 -24.05 -11.91
N ILE A 59 -4.28 -24.18 -11.76
CA ILE A 59 -3.56 -23.74 -10.55
C ILE A 59 -3.16 -22.28 -10.70
N VAL A 60 -3.78 -21.42 -9.90
CA VAL A 60 -3.56 -19.97 -9.91
C VAL A 60 -2.24 -19.60 -9.21
N THR A 61 -2.08 -20.00 -7.95
CA THR A 61 -0.89 -19.68 -7.15
C THR A 61 0.16 -20.78 -7.33
N ARG A 62 1.15 -20.51 -8.19
CA ARG A 62 2.26 -21.46 -8.50
C ARG A 62 3.55 -21.19 -7.73
N ARG A 63 3.64 -20.05 -7.06
CA ARG A 63 4.77 -19.64 -6.21
C ARG A 63 4.25 -19.05 -4.91
N PRO A 64 4.95 -19.19 -3.78
CA PRO A 64 4.64 -18.44 -2.58
C PRO A 64 4.65 -16.93 -2.89
N LEU A 65 3.65 -16.22 -2.39
CA LEU A 65 3.52 -14.78 -2.52
C LEU A 65 3.48 -14.17 -1.12
N ILE A 66 4.40 -13.26 -0.84
CA ILE A 66 4.42 -12.48 0.39
C ILE A 66 3.82 -11.11 0.05
N LEU A 67 2.66 -10.81 0.60
CA LEU A 67 1.99 -9.53 0.43
C LEU A 67 2.27 -8.64 1.64
N GLN A 68 2.95 -7.52 1.43
CA GLN A 68 3.21 -6.53 2.47
C GLN A 68 2.39 -5.27 2.20
N LEU A 69 1.44 -4.97 3.08
CA LEU A 69 0.65 -3.76 3.02
C LEU A 69 1.38 -2.63 3.76
N ILE A 70 1.74 -1.57 3.04
CA ILE A 70 2.44 -0.42 3.60
C ILE A 70 1.53 0.80 3.46
N ASN A 71 1.19 1.43 4.59
CA ASN A 71 0.47 2.69 4.58
C ASN A 71 1.41 3.83 4.19
N ARG A 72 1.16 4.47 3.04
CA ARG A 72 1.89 5.66 2.59
C ARG A 72 0.89 6.80 2.39
N ALA A 73 1.25 7.99 2.84
CA ALA A 73 0.46 9.18 2.54
C ALA A 73 0.45 9.42 1.02
N SER A 74 -0.72 9.71 0.46
CA SER A 74 -0.79 10.12 -0.94
C SER A 74 -0.09 11.47 -1.10
N LYS A 75 0.91 11.54 -1.98
CA LYS A 75 1.38 12.84 -2.48
C LYS A 75 0.18 13.45 -3.21
N LYS A 76 -0.45 14.47 -2.62
CA LYS A 76 -1.37 15.32 -3.40
C LYS A 76 -0.56 15.82 -4.58
N LYS A 77 -0.91 15.40 -5.82
CA LYS A 77 -0.55 16.18 -7.00
C LYS A 77 -1.04 17.59 -6.70
N LYS A 78 -0.13 18.56 -6.58
CA LYS A 78 -0.49 19.98 -6.63
C LYS A 78 -1.15 20.17 -8.01
N GLY A 79 -2.47 20.04 -8.06
CA GLY A 79 -3.24 20.50 -9.20
C GLY A 79 -2.98 21.99 -9.31
N GLY A 80 -2.50 22.41 -10.47
CA GLY A 80 -2.10 23.79 -10.74
C GLY A 80 -3.23 24.76 -10.39
N GLU A 81 -2.85 25.79 -9.64
CA GLU A 81 -3.55 27.06 -9.57
C GLU A 81 -3.55 27.65 -10.99
N ASN A 82 -4.75 27.96 -11.53
CA ASN A 82 -4.85 28.92 -12.63
C ASN A 82 -4.55 30.31 -12.05
N GLY A 83 -3.51 30.94 -12.60
CA GLY A 83 -2.78 32.02 -11.96
C GLY A 83 -3.27 33.45 -12.19
N ASP A 84 -2.52 34.34 -11.56
CA ASP A 84 -2.09 35.60 -12.15
C ASP A 84 -0.56 35.73 -11.92
N THR A 85 0.08 36.61 -12.66
CA THR A 85 1.34 36.47 -13.41
C THR A 85 2.63 36.80 -12.62
N SER A 86 3.76 36.37 -13.21
CA SER A 86 5.16 36.83 -13.06
C SER A 86 5.97 36.39 -11.83
N ASP A 87 6.87 35.41 -12.00
CA ASP A 87 8.31 35.70 -12.20
C ASP A 87 9.13 34.42 -12.41
N ALA A 88 10.16 34.54 -13.25
CA ALA A 88 10.98 33.46 -13.78
C ALA A 88 12.11 33.00 -12.82
N LYS A 89 12.30 31.68 -12.64
CA LYS A 89 13.57 30.97 -12.94
C LYS A 89 13.54 29.47 -12.59
N SER A 90 13.75 28.67 -13.63
CA SER A 90 14.55 27.44 -13.77
C SER A 90 14.95 26.63 -12.53
N GLY A 91 14.61 25.33 -12.56
CA GLY A 91 15.24 24.28 -11.76
C GLY A 91 14.69 22.91 -12.18
N GLU A 92 15.29 22.33 -13.20
CA GLU A 92 14.97 21.03 -13.81
C GLU A 92 15.35 19.86 -12.89
N SER A 93 14.46 18.89 -12.73
CA SER A 93 14.78 17.49 -12.40
C SER A 93 13.63 16.64 -12.93
N ALA A 94 13.88 16.01 -14.07
CA ALA A 94 13.00 15.05 -14.71
C ALA A 94 13.05 13.73 -13.94
N ASP A 95 12.04 13.49 -13.11
CA ASP A 95 11.73 12.14 -12.62
C ASP A 95 10.49 11.66 -13.38
N GLU A 96 10.73 11.09 -14.56
CA GLU A 96 9.74 10.26 -15.25
C GLU A 96 9.50 9.01 -14.39
N GLU A 97 8.43 8.99 -13.59
CA GLU A 97 7.94 7.77 -12.96
C GLU A 97 7.33 6.87 -14.05
N PRO A 98 7.92 5.71 -14.37
CA PRO A 98 7.31 4.79 -15.33
C PRO A 98 5.99 4.26 -14.76
N GLU A 99 4.98 4.16 -15.62
CA GLU A 99 3.67 3.56 -15.31
C GLU A 99 3.86 2.13 -14.80
N GLU A 100 3.96 1.97 -13.49
CA GLU A 100 4.29 0.69 -12.86
C GLU A 100 3.06 -0.20 -12.70
N TRP A 101 2.28 -0.45 -13.77
CA TRP A 101 1.30 -1.54 -13.78
C TRP A 101 1.07 -2.04 -15.21
N GLY A 102 1.83 -3.07 -15.60
CA GLY A 102 1.47 -3.97 -16.70
C GLY A 102 0.49 -5.05 -16.25
#